data_AF-A0A1Q5S3A6-F1
#
_entry.id   AF-A0A1Q5S3A6-F1
#
_cell.length_a   1.000
_cell.length_b   1.000
_cell.length_c   1.000
_cell.angle_alpha   90.00
_cell.angle_beta   90.00
_cell.angle_gamma   90.00
#
_symmetry.space_group_name_H-M   'P 1'
#
loop_
_entity.id
_entity.type
_entity.pdbx_description
1 polymer ?
#
loop_
_entity_poly.entity_id
_entity_poly.type
_entity_poly.pdbx_seq_one_letter_code
_entity_poly.pdbx_strand_id
1 'polypeptide(L)'
;METNAAVESLRGFIASAMPVTSAQQAGGLLFEGQREELRFVALSEGRTLQGGLQDVRIRRRNDDLIVEVFGSLKEVGGRKSPASSTAVLRGLRDVRFRYFGVSGAKGEQIWRNDWIKSERLPTLVEVSFNFEDAGRNGPAMTVALRNEGSSGGS
;
A
#
# COMPACT_ATOMS: atom_id res chain seq x y z
N MET A 1 0.01 -14.68 -19.12
CA MET A 1 -0.86 -15.04 -17.98
C MET A 1 -0.26 -14.66 -16.62
N GLU A 2 1.07 -14.76 -16.43
CA GLU A 2 1.75 -14.47 -15.15
C GLU A 2 1.58 -13.03 -14.62
N THR A 3 1.66 -12.00 -15.48
CA THR A 3 1.48 -10.59 -15.07
C THR A 3 0.09 -10.29 -14.51
N ASN A 4 -0.96 -10.94 -15.05
CA ASN A 4 -2.33 -10.68 -14.59
C ASN A 4 -2.57 -11.24 -13.18
N ALA A 5 -2.01 -12.42 -12.88
CA ALA A 5 -2.08 -13.00 -11.54
C ALA A 5 -1.31 -12.16 -10.50
N ALA A 6 -0.12 -11.65 -10.87
CA ALA A 6 0.65 -10.77 -10.00
C ALA A 6 -0.09 -9.45 -9.69
N VAL A 7 -0.70 -8.83 -10.70
CA VAL A 7 -1.52 -7.61 -10.53
C VAL A 7 -2.73 -7.88 -9.63
N GLU A 8 -3.39 -9.02 -9.78
CA GLU A 8 -4.56 -9.36 -8.95
C GLU A 8 -4.18 -9.66 -7.49
N SER A 9 -3.06 -10.34 -7.25
CA SER A 9 -2.51 -10.52 -5.90
C SER A 9 -2.14 -9.17 -5.27
N LEU A 10 -1.52 -8.27 -6.04
CA LEU A 10 -1.20 -6.92 -5.60
C LEU A 10 -2.45 -6.12 -5.25
N ARG A 11 -3.52 -6.21 -6.07
CA ARG A 11 -4.83 -5.62 -5.78
C ARG A 11 -5.37 -6.10 -4.43
N GLY A 12 -5.41 -7.42 -4.22
CA GLY A 12 -5.91 -8.01 -2.98
C GLY A 12 -5.12 -7.55 -1.76
N PHE A 13 -3.81 -7.39 -1.92
CA PHE A 13 -2.92 -6.95 -0.86
C PHE A 13 -3.05 -5.46 -0.52
N ILE A 14 -3.19 -4.59 -1.53
CA ILE A 14 -3.48 -3.17 -1.28
C ILE A 14 -4.85 -3.02 -0.62
N ALA A 15 -5.86 -3.77 -1.09
CA ALA A 15 -7.22 -3.71 -0.55
C ALA A 15 -7.33 -4.14 0.93
N SER A 16 -6.36 -4.89 1.45
CA SER A 16 -6.32 -5.35 2.84
C SER A 16 -5.67 -4.38 3.82
N ALA A 17 -5.31 -3.17 3.36
CA ALA A 17 -4.73 -2.13 4.20
C ALA A 17 -5.60 -1.84 5.44
N MET A 18 -4.96 -1.73 6.61
CA MET A 18 -5.59 -1.58 7.92
C MET A 18 -5.40 -0.16 8.45
N PRO A 19 -6.44 0.44 9.08
CA PRO A 19 -6.37 1.78 9.67
C PRO A 19 -5.70 1.74 11.05
N VAL A 20 -4.40 1.48 11.09
CA VAL A 20 -3.63 1.41 12.34
C VAL A 20 -3.13 2.79 12.72
N THR A 21 -3.36 3.22 13.96
CA THR A 21 -2.90 4.53 14.43
C THR A 21 -1.39 4.58 14.62
N SER A 22 -0.80 5.73 14.30
CA SER A 22 0.62 5.99 14.50
C SER A 22 0.86 6.50 15.92
N ALA A 23 1.71 5.80 16.69
CA ALA A 23 2.14 6.29 18.00
C ALA A 23 3.02 7.55 17.90
N GLN A 24 3.62 7.79 16.73
CA GLN A 24 4.55 8.91 16.48
C GLN A 24 3.83 10.14 15.91
N GLN A 25 2.63 9.97 15.37
CA GLN A 25 1.85 11.04 14.73
C GLN A 25 0.44 11.04 15.33
N ALA A 26 0.18 11.97 16.25
CA ALA A 26 -1.12 12.10 16.88
C ALA A 26 -2.22 12.28 15.82
N GLY A 27 -3.23 11.40 15.85
CA GLY A 27 -4.33 11.38 14.88
C GLY A 27 -4.00 10.75 13.53
N GLY A 28 -2.73 10.51 13.21
CA GLY A 28 -2.32 9.92 11.93
C GLY A 28 -2.40 8.39 11.91
N LEU A 29 -2.59 7.83 10.73
CA LEU A 29 -2.47 6.39 10.50
C LEU A 29 -1.07 5.99 10.04
N LEU A 30 -0.70 4.73 10.26
CA LEU A 30 0.44 4.04 9.64
C LEU A 30 0.11 3.67 8.18
N PHE A 31 -0.29 4.68 7.42
CA PHE A 31 -0.52 4.63 5.99
C PHE A 31 0.10 5.88 5.39
N GLU A 32 1.09 5.69 4.51
CA GLU A 32 1.78 6.76 3.80
C GLU A 32 1.74 6.46 2.31
N GLY A 33 0.90 7.22 1.60
CA GLY A 33 0.80 7.17 0.16
C GLY A 33 1.62 8.28 -0.50
N GLN A 34 2.73 7.94 -1.13
CA GLN A 34 3.49 8.84 -1.99
C GLN A 34 3.29 8.46 -3.46
N ARG A 35 3.62 9.37 -4.37
CA ARG A 35 3.43 9.15 -5.81
C ARG A 35 4.12 7.88 -6.35
N GLU A 36 5.24 7.46 -5.78
CA GLU A 36 6.04 6.31 -6.27
C GLU A 36 6.28 5.23 -5.19
N GLU A 37 5.80 5.45 -3.98
CA GLU A 37 5.93 4.54 -2.85
C GLU A 37 4.62 4.51 -2.05
N LEU A 38 4.16 3.31 -1.73
CA LEU A 38 3.00 3.11 -0.87
C LEU A 38 3.44 2.29 0.34
N ARG A 39 3.22 2.82 1.54
CA ARG A 39 3.47 2.12 2.80
C ARG A 39 2.20 2.02 3.61
N PHE A 40 1.91 0.85 4.15
CA PHE A 40 0.70 0.60 4.91
C PHE A 40 0.87 -0.63 5.81
N VAL A 41 -0.12 -0.84 6.67
CA VAL A 41 -0.19 -2.04 7.50
C VAL A 41 -1.21 -3.01 6.93
N ALA A 42 -0.86 -4.29 6.86
CA ALA A 42 -1.79 -5.37 6.50
C ALA A 42 -1.77 -6.51 7.53
N LEU A 43 -2.80 -7.36 7.53
CA LEU A 43 -2.78 -8.62 8.26
C LEU A 43 -1.96 -9.67 7.50
N SER A 44 -1.10 -10.40 8.20
CA SER A 44 -0.41 -11.57 7.65
C SER A 44 -1.40 -12.71 7.34
N GLU A 45 -1.34 -13.29 6.14
CA GLU A 45 -2.23 -14.39 5.71
C GLU A 45 -1.71 -15.81 6.12
N GLY A 46 -0.82 -15.92 7.11
CA GLY A 46 -0.14 -17.18 7.44
C GLY A 46 -0.97 -18.23 8.20
N ARG A 47 -1.08 -19.45 7.64
CA ARG A 47 -1.74 -20.63 8.24
C ARG A 47 -0.96 -21.36 9.36
N THR A 48 0.21 -20.87 9.80
CA THR A 48 1.10 -21.66 10.69
C THR A 48 1.82 -20.86 11.80
N LEU A 49 1.15 -19.85 12.43
CA LEU A 49 1.61 -19.00 13.56
C LEU A 49 2.50 -17.80 13.10
N GLN A 50 2.38 -16.53 13.50
CA GLN A 50 1.47 -15.77 14.36
C GLN A 50 0.61 -14.82 13.48
N GLY A 51 -0.70 -14.80 13.68
CA GLY A 51 -1.54 -13.72 13.15
C GLY A 51 -1.06 -12.38 13.71
N GLY A 52 -0.86 -11.38 12.84
CA GLY A 52 -0.30 -10.11 13.26
C GLY A 52 -0.29 -9.07 12.15
N LEU A 53 -0.28 -7.81 12.57
CA LEU A 53 -0.14 -6.66 11.69
C LEU A 53 1.31 -6.53 11.21
N GLN A 54 1.49 -6.42 9.91
CA GLN A 54 2.78 -6.27 9.24
C GLN A 54 2.88 -4.92 8.54
N ASP A 55 4.03 -4.28 8.67
CA ASP A 55 4.39 -3.10 7.89
C ASP A 55 4.85 -3.53 6.50
N VAL A 56 4.23 -2.92 5.50
CA VAL A 56 4.39 -3.24 4.08
C VAL A 56 4.80 -1.98 3.36
N ARG A 57 5.82 -2.09 2.51
CA ARG A 57 6.19 -1.07 1.55
C ARG A 57 6.14 -1.63 0.13
N ILE A 58 5.50 -0.90 -0.76
CA ILE A 58 5.48 -1.16 -2.20
C ILE A 58 6.19 0.01 -2.87
N ARG A 59 7.24 -0.28 -3.63
CA ARG A 59 7.97 0.74 -4.38
C ARG A 59 8.64 0.14 -5.60
N ARG A 60 8.94 1.00 -6.57
CA ARG A 60 9.83 0.61 -7.67
C ARG A 60 11.28 0.63 -7.20
N ARG A 61 12.06 -0.39 -7.60
CA ARG A 61 13.50 -0.44 -7.46
C ARG A 61 14.08 -0.93 -8.78
N ASN A 62 14.90 -0.10 -9.43
CA ASN A 62 15.32 -0.32 -10.82
C ASN A 62 14.09 -0.48 -11.72
N ASP A 63 13.98 -1.56 -12.49
CA ASP A 63 12.86 -1.90 -13.36
C ASP A 63 11.83 -2.82 -12.68
N ASP A 64 11.97 -3.09 -11.38
CA ASP A 64 11.07 -4.00 -10.67
C ASP A 64 10.14 -3.25 -9.71
N LEU A 65 8.90 -3.74 -9.58
CA LEU A 65 8.04 -3.40 -8.45
C LEU A 65 8.34 -4.37 -7.32
N ILE A 66 8.80 -3.84 -6.21
CA ILE A 66 9.16 -4.62 -5.03
C ILE A 66 8.10 -4.43 -3.96
N VAL A 67 7.69 -5.54 -3.35
CA VAL A 67 6.93 -5.58 -2.10
C VAL A 67 7.88 -6.00 -0.98
N GLU A 68 8.08 -5.11 -0.02
CA GLU A 68 8.91 -5.30 1.16
C GLU A 68 7.99 -5.45 2.39
N VAL A 69 8.23 -6.49 3.21
CA VAL A 69 7.49 -6.76 4.45
C VAL A 69 8.46 -6.69 5.61
N PHE A 70 8.21 -5.83 6.60
CA PHE A 70 9.17 -5.52 7.68
C PHE A 70 8.93 -6.29 9.00
N GLY A 71 7.92 -7.16 9.05
CA GLY A 71 7.56 -7.95 10.24
C GLY A 71 6.59 -7.21 11.17
N SER A 72 6.53 -7.64 12.44
CA SER A 72 5.52 -7.16 13.41
C SER A 72 5.69 -5.69 13.80
N LEU A 73 4.58 -4.96 13.88
CA LEU A 73 4.52 -3.54 14.27
C LEU A 73 5.05 -3.23 15.70
N LYS A 74 5.19 -4.22 16.58
CA LYS A 74 5.66 -3.98 17.96
C LYS A 74 7.12 -3.49 18.05
N GLU A 75 7.85 -3.48 16.95
CA GLU A 75 9.28 -3.17 16.89
C GLU A 75 9.59 -1.93 16.02
N VAL A 76 8.66 -0.98 15.91
CA VAL A 76 8.85 0.27 15.15
C VAL A 76 9.81 1.20 15.93
N GLY A 77 11.10 1.10 15.65
CA GLY A 77 12.12 1.90 16.35
C GLY A 77 13.56 1.84 15.81
N GLY A 78 13.77 1.35 14.58
CA GLY A 78 15.11 1.30 13.98
C GLY A 78 15.05 1.04 12.48
N ARG A 79 16.16 1.30 11.77
CA ARG A 79 16.33 1.02 10.34
C ARG A 79 16.32 -0.50 10.11
N LYS A 80 15.14 -1.12 10.17
CA LYS A 80 14.94 -2.56 10.00
C LYS A 80 15.09 -2.93 8.53
N SER A 81 15.88 -3.97 8.27
CA SER A 81 15.83 -4.66 6.99
C SER A 81 14.47 -5.35 6.85
N PRO A 82 13.88 -5.41 5.64
CA PRO A 82 12.64 -6.14 5.44
C PRO A 82 12.87 -7.63 5.74
N ALA A 83 11.91 -8.26 6.43
CA ALA A 83 11.87 -9.69 6.66
C ALA A 83 11.67 -10.48 5.35
N SER A 84 10.98 -9.87 4.38
CA SER A 84 10.88 -10.39 3.01
C SER A 84 10.88 -9.24 2.00
N SER A 85 11.47 -9.46 0.83
CA SER A 85 11.49 -8.53 -0.29
C SER A 85 11.26 -9.32 -1.57
N THR A 86 10.15 -9.08 -2.25
CA THR A 86 9.72 -9.85 -3.43
C THR A 86 9.46 -8.94 -4.62
N ALA A 87 10.07 -9.25 -5.77
CA ALA A 87 9.75 -8.59 -7.04
C ALA A 87 8.46 -9.18 -7.60
N VAL A 88 7.41 -8.37 -7.66
CA VAL A 88 6.07 -8.80 -8.13
C VAL A 88 5.82 -8.46 -9.60
N LEU A 89 6.47 -7.42 -10.11
CA LEU A 89 6.45 -7.04 -11.53
C LEU A 89 7.87 -6.66 -11.96
N ARG A 90 8.20 -6.91 -13.22
CA ARG A 90 9.50 -6.59 -13.83
C ARG A 90 9.36 -5.88 -15.17
N GLY A 91 10.41 -5.13 -15.54
CA GLY A 91 10.47 -4.37 -16.78
C GLY A 91 9.64 -3.09 -16.76
N LEU A 92 9.49 -2.47 -15.58
CA LEU A 92 8.80 -1.20 -15.38
C LEU A 92 9.69 -0.02 -15.74
N ARG A 93 9.13 0.88 -16.54
CA ARG A 93 9.64 2.23 -16.78
C ARG A 93 9.25 3.20 -15.69
N ASP A 94 8.03 3.12 -15.15
CA ASP A 94 7.59 3.87 -13.96
C ASP A 94 6.38 3.20 -13.28
N VAL A 95 6.11 3.62 -12.04
CA VAL A 95 4.88 3.31 -11.30
C VAL A 95 4.35 4.59 -10.68
N ARG A 96 3.03 4.80 -10.70
CA ARG A 96 2.40 5.96 -10.06
C ARG A 96 1.21 5.56 -9.23
N PHE A 97 1.16 6.11 -8.02
CA PHE A 97 0.03 5.99 -7.10
C PHE A 97 -0.75 7.31 -7.03
N ARG A 98 -2.08 7.18 -6.97
CA ARG A 98 -3.00 8.28 -6.64
C ARG A 98 -4.04 7.79 -5.67
N TYR A 99 -4.59 8.72 -4.90
CA TYR A 99 -5.41 8.42 -3.74
C TYR A 99 -6.70 9.23 -3.81
N PHE A 100 -7.84 8.57 -3.65
CA PHE A 100 -9.15 9.22 -3.64
C PHE A 100 -9.77 9.12 -2.25
N GLY A 101 -10.28 10.23 -1.74
CA GLY A 101 -11.09 10.23 -0.53
C GLY A 101 -10.99 11.55 0.23
N VAL A 102 -11.42 11.51 1.49
CA VAL A 102 -11.29 12.61 2.46
C VAL A 102 -10.11 12.32 3.39
N SER A 103 -9.09 13.18 3.40
CA SER A 103 -7.84 12.98 4.16
C SER A 103 -7.90 13.42 5.63
N GLY A 104 -9.08 13.81 6.14
CA GLY A 104 -9.27 14.27 7.51
C GLY A 104 -10.73 14.15 7.96
N ALA A 105 -11.08 14.73 9.11
CA ALA A 105 -12.43 14.64 9.67
C ALA A 105 -13.54 15.21 8.75
N LYS A 106 -13.24 16.25 7.98
CA LYS A 106 -14.12 16.89 7.00
C LYS A 106 -13.34 17.24 5.73
N GLY A 107 -14.01 17.22 4.59
CA GLY A 107 -13.41 17.63 3.33
C GLY A 107 -14.11 17.00 2.13
N GLU A 108 -13.65 17.41 0.95
CA GLU A 108 -14.15 16.91 -0.33
C GLU A 108 -13.44 15.61 -0.72
N GLN A 109 -14.18 14.68 -1.32
CA GLN A 109 -13.62 13.48 -1.93
C GLN A 109 -12.98 13.83 -3.27
N ILE A 110 -11.65 13.94 -3.28
CA ILE A 110 -10.89 14.29 -4.47
C ILE A 110 -9.71 13.35 -4.66
N TRP A 111 -9.25 13.24 -5.91
CA TRP A 111 -8.00 12.56 -6.24
C TRP A 111 -6.79 13.41 -5.86
N ARG A 112 -5.83 12.80 -5.18
CA ARG A 112 -4.58 13.40 -4.72
C ARG A 112 -3.39 12.55 -5.15
N ASN A 113 -2.23 13.17 -5.27
CA ASN A 113 -0.99 12.48 -5.62
C ASN A 113 -0.22 11.96 -4.40
N ASP A 114 -0.67 12.38 -3.22
CA ASP A 114 -0.09 12.06 -1.94
C ASP A 114 -1.20 11.90 -0.90
N TRP A 115 -0.92 11.07 0.10
CA TRP A 115 -1.79 10.73 1.21
C TRP A 115 -0.94 10.51 2.45
N ILE A 116 -0.52 11.63 3.05
CA ILE A 116 0.47 11.66 4.12
C ILE A 116 -0.15 12.28 5.36
N LYS A 117 0.18 11.75 6.54
CA LYS A 117 -0.35 12.23 7.85
C LYS A 117 -1.88 12.32 7.87
N SER A 118 -2.57 11.44 7.14
CA SER A 118 -4.02 11.39 7.11
C SER A 118 -4.57 10.64 8.32
N GLU A 119 -5.70 11.11 8.83
CA GLU A 119 -6.45 10.46 9.91
C GLU A 119 -7.30 9.29 9.41
N ARG A 120 -7.40 9.14 8.09
CA ARG A 120 -8.23 8.14 7.41
C ARG A 120 -7.46 7.47 6.28
N LEU A 121 -7.83 6.23 5.97
CA LEU A 121 -7.41 5.59 4.74
C LEU A 121 -8.06 6.29 3.53
N PRO A 122 -7.41 6.29 2.36
CA PRO A 122 -8.10 6.65 1.14
C PRO A 122 -9.20 5.62 0.84
N THR A 123 -10.28 6.05 0.22
CA THR A 123 -11.35 5.17 -0.26
C THR A 123 -10.85 4.34 -1.45
N LEU A 124 -10.12 4.97 -2.37
CA LEU A 124 -9.53 4.30 -3.53
C LEU A 124 -8.04 4.59 -3.64
N VAL A 125 -7.29 3.59 -4.10
CA VAL A 125 -5.91 3.72 -4.56
C VAL A 125 -5.88 3.37 -6.04
N GLU A 126 -5.42 4.30 -6.87
CA GLU A 126 -5.14 4.06 -8.29
C GLU A 126 -3.64 3.79 -8.43
N VAL A 127 -3.29 2.73 -9.17
CA VAL A 127 -1.92 2.35 -9.48
C VAL A 127 -1.76 2.26 -10.99
N SER A 128 -0.89 3.10 -11.56
CA SER A 128 -0.51 3.03 -12.98
C SER A 128 0.85 2.37 -13.11
N PHE A 129 0.97 1.40 -14.01
CA PHE A 129 2.22 0.74 -14.36
C PHE A 129 2.56 1.06 -15.80
N ASN A 130 3.72 1.67 -16.05
CA ASN A 130 4.26 1.79 -17.39
C ASN A 130 5.48 0.87 -17.51
N PHE A 131 5.44 -0.04 -18.47
CA PHE A 131 6.50 -0.97 -18.81
C PHE A 131 7.38 -0.41 -19.94
N GLU A 132 8.61 -0.92 -20.03
CA GLU A 132 9.49 -0.59 -21.16
C GLU A 132 8.93 -1.11 -22.49
N ASP A 133 8.33 -2.30 -22.46
CA ASP A 133 7.51 -2.81 -23.55
C ASP A 133 6.11 -2.19 -23.50
N ALA A 134 5.83 -1.26 -24.40
CA ALA A 134 4.55 -0.55 -24.48
C ALA A 134 3.35 -1.48 -24.72
N GLY A 135 3.56 -2.67 -25.31
CA GLY A 135 2.49 -3.66 -25.52
C GLY A 135 1.97 -4.27 -24.22
N ARG A 136 2.71 -4.11 -23.11
CA ARG A 136 2.30 -4.55 -21.76
C ARG A 136 1.57 -3.47 -20.97
N ASN A 137 1.53 -2.25 -21.48
CA ASN A 137 0.82 -1.16 -20.81
C ASN A 137 -0.69 -1.39 -20.88
N GLY A 138 -1.35 -1.14 -19.76
CA GLY A 138 -2.79 -1.29 -19.62
C GLY A 138 -3.39 -0.11 -18.86
N PRO A 139 -4.72 -0.12 -18.65
CA PRO A 139 -5.37 0.87 -17.81
C PRO A 139 -4.82 0.82 -16.39
N ALA A 140 -4.92 1.93 -15.68
CA ALA A 140 -4.60 1.99 -14.27
C ALA A 140 -5.46 1.01 -13.46
N MET A 141 -4.85 0.39 -12.46
CA MET A 141 -5.52 -0.47 -11.51
C MET A 141 -6.11 0.38 -10.38
N THR A 142 -7.44 0.46 -10.29
CA THR A 142 -8.13 1.09 -9.16
C THR A 142 -8.53 0.06 -8.12
N VAL A 143 -8.19 0.31 -6.86
CA VAL A 143 -8.37 -0.59 -5.72
C VAL A 143 -9.17 0.12 -4.64
N ALA A 144 -10.28 -0.46 -4.20
CA ALA A 144 -11.01 0.00 -3.02
C ALA A 144 -10.40 -0.58 -1.74
N LEU A 145 -10.23 0.25 -0.71
CA LEU A 145 -9.67 -0.19 0.57
C LEU A 145 -10.77 -0.71 1.49
N ARG A 146 -10.72 -2.00 1.85
CA ARG A 146 -11.83 -2.67 2.56
C ARG A 146 -12.10 -2.11 3.96
N ASN A 147 -11.13 -1.42 4.55
CA ASN A 147 -11.17 -0.98 5.94
C ASN A 147 -11.25 0.54 6.09
N GLU A 148 -11.65 1.31 5.06
CA GLU A 148 -11.61 2.78 5.13
C GLU A 148 -12.54 3.39 6.20
N GLY A 149 -13.61 2.67 6.57
CA GLY A 149 -14.57 3.04 7.63
C GLY A 149 -14.41 2.29 8.96
N SER A 150 -13.40 1.42 9.09
CA SER A 150 -13.14 0.67 10.32
C SER A 150 -12.41 1.58 11.31
N SER A 151 -13.16 2.40 12.06
CA SER A 151 -12.63 2.96 13.29
C SER A 151 -12.41 1.79 14.25
N GLY A 152 -11.16 1.46 14.57
CA GLY A 152 -10.82 0.48 15.58
C GLY A 152 -11.44 0.86 16.92
N GLY A 153 -12.63 0.35 17.19
CA GLY A 153 -13.35 0.51 18.43
C GLY A 153 -13.21 -0.77 19.26
N SER A 154 -12.48 -0.67 20.37
CA SER A 154 -12.71 -1.38 21.63
C SER A 154 -11.92 -0.67 22.70
#